data_AF-U2KCP5-F1
#
_entry.id   AF-U2KCP5-F1
#
_cell.length_a   1.000
_cell.length_b   1.000
_cell.length_c   1.000
_cell.angle_alpha   90.00
_cell.angle_beta   90.00
_cell.angle_gamma   90.00
#
_symmetry.space_group_name_H-M   'P 1'
#
loop_
_entity.id
_entity.type
_entity.pdbx_description
1 polymer ?
#
loop_
_entity_poly.entity_id
_entity_poly.type
_entity_poly.pdbx_seq_one_letter_code
_entity_poly.pdbx_strand_id
1 'polypeptide(L)'
;AEPLFLKQNWRKIMQKLHSIATISNAAMPSDLKSYLVQKMENIEKTYHCDMGDILSVILLEKQEKSYLLDKGLEFYEILSFSHSDWIHTVWASSDGYSEDIYIPFSTEAQELVERRCC
;
A
#
# COMPACT_ATOMS: atom_id res chain seq x y z
N ALA A 1 -16.99 -7.51 28.51
CA ALA A 1 -16.09 -8.31 27.66
C ALA A 1 -16.41 -7.98 26.21
N GLU A 2 -15.47 -7.41 25.46
CA GLU A 2 -15.71 -7.16 24.04
C GLU A 2 -15.83 -8.47 23.25
N PRO A 3 -16.77 -8.56 22.29
CA PRO A 3 -16.93 -9.71 21.40
C PRO A 3 -15.62 -10.10 20.72
N LEU A 4 -15.33 -11.41 20.67
CA LEU A 4 -14.14 -11.98 20.00
C LEU A 4 -14.02 -11.54 18.53
N PHE A 5 -15.15 -11.26 17.88
CA PHE A 5 -15.23 -10.74 16.51
C PHE A 5 -14.61 -9.35 16.37
N LEU A 6 -14.79 -8.47 17.37
CA LEU A 6 -14.17 -7.16 17.37
C LEU A 6 -12.66 -7.26 17.62
N LYS A 7 -12.19 -8.22 18.41
CA LYS A 7 -10.73 -8.45 18.62
C LYS A 7 -10.02 -9.03 17.40
N GLN A 8 -10.71 -9.75 16.51
CA GLN A 8 -10.12 -10.27 15.27
C GLN A 8 -10.03 -9.21 14.15
N ASN A 9 -10.83 -8.14 14.20
CA ASN A 9 -10.88 -7.11 13.16
C ASN A 9 -9.89 -5.95 13.31
N TRP A 10 -9.14 -5.86 14.42
CA TRP A 10 -7.98 -4.95 14.48
C TRP A 10 -6.84 -5.43 13.55
N ARG A 11 -6.88 -6.69 13.09
CA ARG A 11 -5.81 -7.36 12.34
C ARG A 11 -5.79 -7.15 10.83
N LYS A 12 -6.73 -6.41 10.22
CA LYS A 12 -6.64 -6.14 8.77
C LYS A 12 -6.76 -4.69 8.35
N ILE A 13 -6.59 -3.75 9.27
CA ILE A 13 -6.43 -2.33 8.95
C ILE A 13 -5.36 -2.10 7.86
N MET A 14 -4.31 -2.91 7.85
CA MET A 14 -3.20 -2.87 6.91
C MET A 14 -2.85 -4.28 6.44
N GLN A 15 -2.62 -4.44 5.13
CA GLN A 15 -2.13 -5.68 4.53
C GLN A 15 -0.75 -5.43 3.93
N LYS A 16 0.24 -6.20 4.39
CA LYS A 16 1.59 -6.19 3.82
C LYS A 16 1.74 -7.37 2.86
N LEU A 17 2.03 -7.07 1.60
CA LEU A 17 2.06 -8.01 0.49
C LEU A 17 3.48 -8.02 -0.09
N HIS A 18 4.05 -9.21 -0.21
CA HIS A 18 5.48 -9.43 -0.49
C HIS A 18 5.74 -10.20 -1.78
N SER A 19 4.69 -10.59 -2.50
CA SER A 19 4.78 -11.33 -3.75
C SER A 19 3.53 -11.18 -4.60
N ILE A 20 3.67 -11.42 -5.91
CA ILE A 20 2.54 -11.48 -6.85
C ILE A 20 1.45 -12.44 -6.36
N ALA A 21 1.83 -13.59 -5.79
CA ALA A 21 0.88 -14.56 -5.24
C ALA A 21 0.06 -13.98 -4.06
N THR A 22 0.71 -13.23 -3.16
CA THR A 22 -0.01 -12.56 -2.05
C THR A 22 -0.91 -11.45 -2.55
N ILE A 23 -0.49 -10.67 -3.56
CA ILE A 23 -1.31 -9.62 -4.19
C ILE A 23 -2.53 -10.22 -4.89
N SER A 24 -2.34 -11.29 -5.65
CA SER A 24 -3.42 -11.96 -6.39
C SER A 24 -4.52 -12.49 -5.46
N ASN A 25 -4.14 -12.97 -4.28
CA ASN A 25 -5.06 -13.51 -3.27
C ASN A 25 -5.62 -12.45 -2.30
N ALA A 26 -5.11 -11.22 -2.33
CA ALA A 26 -5.57 -10.16 -1.45
C ALA A 26 -7.02 -9.74 -1.77
N ALA A 27 -7.75 -9.36 -0.73
CA ALA A 27 -9.10 -8.81 -0.86
C ALA A 27 -8.99 -7.31 -1.13
N MET A 28 -9.09 -6.92 -2.40
CA MET A 28 -9.01 -5.53 -2.88
C MET A 28 -9.75 -5.40 -4.22
N PRO A 29 -10.05 -4.18 -4.71
CA PRO A 29 -10.68 -3.96 -6.02
C PRO A 29 -9.90 -4.62 -7.17
N SER A 30 -10.61 -5.14 -8.18
CA SER A 30 -10.01 -5.85 -9.32
C SER A 30 -9.00 -5.00 -10.08
N ASP A 31 -9.34 -3.74 -10.32
CA ASP A 31 -8.52 -2.83 -11.13
C ASP A 31 -7.18 -2.54 -10.44
N LEU A 32 -7.22 -2.25 -9.12
CA LEU A 32 -6.02 -2.09 -8.31
C LEU A 32 -5.20 -3.39 -8.27
N LYS A 33 -5.85 -4.55 -8.10
CA LYS A 33 -5.16 -5.84 -8.11
C LYS A 33 -4.41 -6.08 -9.41
N SER A 34 -5.09 -5.90 -10.55
CA SER A 34 -4.48 -6.07 -11.87
C SER A 34 -3.32 -5.09 -12.09
N TYR A 35 -3.49 -3.83 -11.67
CA TYR A 35 -2.42 -2.83 -11.71
C TYR A 35 -1.20 -3.27 -10.88
N LEU A 36 -1.40 -3.71 -9.64
CA LEU A 36 -0.32 -4.15 -8.75
C LEU A 36 0.39 -5.39 -9.27
N VAL A 37 -0.36 -6.41 -9.71
CA VAL A 37 0.23 -7.62 -10.33
C VAL A 37 1.11 -7.22 -11.52
N GLN A 38 0.59 -6.39 -12.43
CA GLN A 38 1.35 -5.96 -13.60
C GLN A 38 2.59 -5.15 -13.23
N LYS A 39 2.49 -4.24 -12.24
CA LYS A 39 3.62 -3.46 -11.73
C LYS A 39 4.72 -4.38 -11.19
N MET A 40 4.35 -5.37 -10.38
CA MET A 40 5.31 -6.30 -9.77
C MET A 40 5.94 -7.25 -10.78
N GLU A 41 5.16 -7.78 -11.73
CA GLU A 41 5.71 -8.58 -12.83
C GLU A 41 6.77 -7.81 -13.64
N ASN A 42 6.53 -6.51 -13.88
CA ASN A 42 7.49 -5.66 -14.55
C ASN A 42 8.76 -5.44 -13.72
N ILE A 43 8.64 -5.23 -12.42
CA ILE A 43 9.79 -5.07 -11.51
C ILE A 43 10.63 -6.34 -11.46
N GLU A 44 10.02 -7.51 -11.20
CA GLU A 44 10.71 -8.80 -11.14
C GLU A 44 11.42 -9.11 -12.46
N LYS A 45 10.78 -8.79 -13.60
CA LYS A 45 11.36 -8.97 -14.93
C LYS A 45 12.54 -8.02 -15.20
N THR A 46 12.43 -6.75 -14.81
CA THR A 46 13.46 -5.73 -15.09
C THR A 46 14.70 -5.93 -14.21
N TYR A 47 14.52 -6.28 -12.94
CA TYR A 47 15.60 -6.36 -11.98
C TYR A 47 16.09 -7.80 -11.72
N HIS A 48 15.44 -8.81 -12.32
CA HIS A 48 15.76 -10.22 -12.15
C HIS A 48 15.84 -10.63 -10.67
N CYS A 49 14.92 -10.12 -9.85
CA CYS A 49 14.88 -10.33 -8.40
C CYS A 49 13.46 -10.71 -7.94
N ASP A 50 13.38 -11.34 -6.77
CA ASP A 50 12.10 -11.55 -6.09
C ASP A 50 11.70 -10.27 -5.33
N MET A 51 10.42 -9.90 -5.43
CA MET A 51 9.89 -8.66 -4.84
C MET A 51 10.14 -8.56 -3.33
N GLY A 52 9.93 -9.66 -2.60
CA GLY A 52 9.90 -9.67 -1.13
C GLY A 52 11.20 -9.23 -0.46
N ASP A 53 12.31 -9.28 -1.18
CA ASP A 53 13.63 -8.88 -0.68
C ASP A 53 13.87 -7.37 -0.72
N ILE A 54 13.16 -6.64 -1.60
CA ILE A 54 13.44 -5.22 -1.89
C ILE A 54 12.24 -4.30 -1.69
N LEU A 55 11.03 -4.84 -1.75
CA LEU A 55 9.80 -4.08 -1.80
C LEU A 55 8.67 -4.79 -1.08
N SER A 56 7.79 -4.03 -0.45
CA SER A 56 6.47 -4.54 -0.07
C SER A 56 5.37 -3.58 -0.49
N VAL A 57 4.24 -4.15 -0.89
CA VAL A 57 3.02 -3.39 -1.09
C VAL A 57 2.28 -3.35 0.23
N ILE A 58 1.90 -2.15 0.64
CA ILE A 58 1.12 -1.87 1.84
C ILE A 58 -0.25 -1.37 1.41
N LEU A 59 -1.28 -2.18 1.61
CA LEU A 59 -2.66 -1.79 1.38
C LEU A 59 -3.29 -1.36 2.70
N LEU A 60 -3.69 -0.10 2.82
CA LEU A 60 -4.45 0.38 3.96
C LEU A 60 -5.95 0.26 3.67
N GLU A 61 -6.74 -0.22 4.63
CA GLU A 61 -8.21 -0.28 4.49
C GLU A 61 -8.87 1.10 4.69
N LYS A 62 -8.16 2.03 5.34
CA LYS A 62 -8.57 3.41 5.59
C LYS A 62 -7.34 4.28 5.87
N GLN A 63 -7.56 5.57 6.14
CA GLN A 63 -6.48 6.45 6.58
C GLN A 63 -5.91 5.99 7.94
N GLU A 64 -4.67 5.52 7.95
CA GLU A 64 -3.94 5.15 9.17
C GLU A 64 -2.87 6.17 9.51
N LYS A 65 -3.28 7.23 10.23
CA LYS A 65 -2.41 8.37 10.53
C LYS A 65 -1.13 7.94 11.25
N SER A 66 -1.24 7.08 12.26
CA SER A 66 -0.07 6.59 13.02
C SER A 66 0.97 5.90 12.15
N TYR A 67 0.54 5.14 11.13
CA TYR A 67 1.45 4.44 10.22
C TYR A 67 2.23 5.40 9.32
N LEU A 68 1.59 6.50 8.90
CA LEU A 68 2.19 7.49 7.98
C LEU A 68 3.00 8.57 8.70
N LEU A 69 2.69 8.85 9.98
CA LEU A 69 3.32 9.94 10.75
C LEU A 69 4.83 9.75 10.93
N ASP A 70 5.31 8.51 11.03
CA ASP A 70 6.71 8.21 11.27
C ASP A 70 7.52 8.01 9.97
N LYS A 71 6.87 8.11 8.80
CA LYS A 71 7.49 7.90 7.48
C LYS A 71 7.77 9.22 6.78
N GLY A 72 8.96 9.34 6.20
CA GLY A 72 9.27 10.37 5.22
C GLY A 72 8.83 9.86 3.85
N LEU A 73 7.75 10.42 3.31
CA LEU A 73 7.19 9.96 2.05
C LEU A 73 7.91 10.65 0.90
N GLU A 74 8.27 9.91 -0.16
CA GLU A 74 9.07 10.47 -1.26
C GLU A 74 8.23 11.31 -2.22
N PHE A 75 7.03 10.84 -2.54
CA PHE A 75 6.07 11.51 -3.42
C PHE A 75 4.66 10.97 -3.16
N TYR A 76 3.67 11.56 -3.80
CA TYR A 76 2.35 10.95 -3.93
C TYR A 76 1.75 11.19 -5.31
N GLU A 77 0.87 10.28 -5.70
CA GLU A 77 0.02 10.41 -6.89
C GLU A 77 -1.38 9.86 -6.60
N ILE A 78 -2.36 10.30 -7.38
CA ILE A 78 -3.72 9.77 -7.34
C ILE A 78 -3.88 8.80 -8.51
N LEU A 79 -4.18 7.55 -8.18
CA LEU A 79 -4.52 6.49 -9.13
C LEU A 79 -6.04 6.40 -9.22
N SER A 80 -6.58 6.79 -10.37
CA SER A 80 -8.00 6.70 -10.65
C SER A 80 -8.33 5.42 -11.40
N PHE A 81 -9.20 4.61 -10.81
CA PHE A 81 -9.78 3.41 -11.42
C PHE A 81 -11.29 3.59 -11.61
N SER A 82 -11.91 2.67 -12.34
CA SER A 82 -13.32 2.74 -12.77
C SER A 82 -14.32 3.02 -11.62
N HIS A 83 -14.00 2.55 -10.41
CA HIS A 83 -14.91 2.60 -9.26
C HIS A 83 -14.26 3.11 -7.96
N SER A 84 -13.00 3.53 -7.99
CA SER A 84 -12.30 3.99 -6.80
C SER A 84 -11.03 4.75 -7.15
N ASP A 85 -10.78 5.84 -6.43
CA ASP A 85 -9.50 6.52 -6.42
C ASP A 85 -8.65 6.03 -5.25
N TRP A 86 -7.35 5.93 -5.49
CA TRP A 86 -6.35 5.54 -4.49
C TRP A 86 -5.21 6.54 -4.49
N ILE A 87 -4.68 6.84 -3.31
CA ILE A 87 -3.43 7.56 -3.16
C ILE A 87 -2.32 6.53 -3.14
N HIS A 88 -1.37 6.66 -4.05
CA HIS A 88 -0.12 5.90 -4.04
C HIS A 88 1.01 6.80 -3.53
N THR A 89 1.79 6.30 -2.60
CA THR A 89 2.98 6.97 -2.06
C THR A 89 4.04 5.92 -1.74
N VAL A 90 5.30 6.35 -1.62
CA VAL A 90 6.42 5.47 -1.33
C VAL A 90 7.14 5.94 -0.09
N TRP A 91 7.49 4.99 0.77
CA TRP A 91 8.51 5.16 1.79
C TRP A 91 9.71 4.29 1.45
N ALA A 92 10.88 4.89 1.27
CA ALA A 92 12.13 4.16 1.13
C ALA A 92 12.96 4.31 2.42
N SER A 93 13.48 3.20 2.93
CA SER A 93 14.45 3.20 4.01
C SER A 93 15.87 3.28 3.46
N SER A 94 16.79 3.74 4.31
CA SER A 94 18.21 3.93 3.96
C SER A 94 18.96 2.61 3.69
N ASP A 95 18.37 1.47 4.03
CA ASP A 95 18.92 0.12 3.80
C ASP A 95 18.57 -0.44 2.41
N GLY A 96 17.87 0.34 1.57
CA GLY A 96 17.48 -0.05 0.22
C GLY A 96 16.16 -0.80 0.14
N TYR A 97 15.47 -0.99 1.28
CA TYR A 97 14.10 -1.51 1.29
C TYR A 97 13.08 -0.39 1.04
N SER A 98 11.97 -0.72 0.40
CA SER A 98 10.89 0.23 0.13
C SER A 98 9.51 -0.35 0.42
N GLU A 99 8.57 0.54 0.74
CA GLU A 99 7.15 0.23 0.87
C GLU A 99 6.36 1.09 -0.12
N ASP A 100 5.68 0.43 -1.07
CA ASP A 100 4.67 1.04 -1.92
C ASP A 100 3.34 1.05 -1.15
N ILE A 101 2.88 2.23 -0.76
CA ILE A 101 1.73 2.39 0.14
C ILE A 101 0.52 2.87 -0.68
N TYR A 102 -0.59 2.13 -0.55
CA TYR A 102 -1.85 2.40 -1.23
C TYR A 102 -2.95 2.68 -0.21
N ILE A 103 -3.56 3.84 -0.33
CA ILE A 103 -4.55 4.37 0.61
C ILE A 103 -5.83 4.70 -0.17
N PRO A 104 -7.02 4.28 0.30
CA PRO A 104 -8.27 4.72 -0.31
C PRO A 104 -8.33 6.26 -0.30
N PHE A 105 -8.71 6.85 -1.42
CA PHE A 105 -8.74 8.30 -1.53
C PHE A 105 -9.76 8.92 -0.56
N SER A 106 -9.30 9.94 0.16
CA SER A 106 -10.15 10.94 0.82
C SER A 106 -9.36 12.24 0.87
N THR A 107 -10.06 13.37 0.95
CA THR A 107 -9.40 14.68 1.11
C THR A 107 -8.49 14.70 2.33
N GLU A 108 -8.93 14.08 3.43
CA GLU A 108 -8.16 14.00 4.68
C GLU A 108 -6.90 13.13 4.53
N ALA A 109 -6.97 12.04 3.76
CA ALA A 109 -5.82 11.19 3.47
C ALA A 109 -4.83 11.90 2.55
N GLN A 110 -5.33 12.60 1.53
CA GLN A 110 -4.51 13.39 0.61
C GLN A 110 -3.77 14.50 1.37
N GLU A 111 -4.48 15.34 2.13
CA GLU A 111 -3.84 16.42 2.90
C GLU A 111 -2.78 15.90 3.88
N LEU A 112 -3.01 14.72 4.47
CA LEU A 112 -2.01 14.11 5.34
C LEU A 112 -0.77 13.72 4.54
N VAL A 113 -0.93 13.01 3.43
CA VAL A 113 0.19 12.57 2.61
C VAL A 113 0.95 13.78 2.05
N GLU A 114 0.26 14.80 1.55
CA GLU A 114 0.84 16.06 1.06
C GLU A 114 1.74 16.74 2.10
N ARG A 115 1.34 16.77 3.37
CA ARG A 115 2.15 17.35 4.45
C ARG A 115 3.37 16.50 4.84
N ARG A 116 3.41 15.25 4.40
CA ARG A 116 4.45 14.26 4.73
C ARG A 116 5.40 13.99 3.57
N CYS A 117 4.98 14.30 2.34
CA CYS A 117 5.84 14.34 1.18
C CYS A 117 6.80 15.53 1.27
N CYS A 118 8.05 15.32 0.86
CA CYS A 118 9.10 16.33 0.81
C CYS A 118 8.93 17.29 -0.38
#